data_AF-A0A7S1CXX7-F1
#
_entry.id   AF-A0A7S1CXX7-F1
#
_cell.length_a   1.000
_cell.length_b   1.000
_cell.length_c   1.000
_cell.angle_alpha   90.00
_cell.angle_beta   90.00
_cell.angle_gamma   90.00
#
_symmetry.space_group_name_H-M   'P 1'
#
loop_
_entity.id
_entity.type
_entity.pdbx_description
1 polymer ?
#
loop_
_entity_poly.entity_id
_entity_poly.type
_entity_poly.pdbx_seq_one_letter_code
_entity_poly.pdbx_strand_id
1 'polypeptide(L)'
;MCEAANKDLGYPKTQITPENIEPWPKPFILMIDRGNCTMATKVRNAQLAGAAAVVIADDRCVCDDTQCMVKYTAQTCQSEFPPITGDGSEDDISIPSFLLNIVDAKAAIDSLTANNPMQMELTWGSSASSRVEYAIWSGVHGTHGTDFLKLIKHVAVGLGDRAVFTPHMYIFSGDRYDCTKHEREDNRETCDALCTNGGRYCSNDHHVPDGKGGFVTITGAQTVKESLRRLCIWEHYGKIDGIGVPF
;
A
#
# COMPACT_ATOMS: atom_id res chain seq x y z
N MET A 1 9.50 18.25 5.74
CA MET A 1 10.29 18.89 4.66
C MET A 1 9.49 19.05 3.38
N CYS A 2 8.44 19.86 3.44
CA CYS A 2 7.60 20.17 2.28
C CYS A 2 8.12 21.39 1.50
N GLU A 3 9.02 22.13 2.14
CA GLU A 3 9.79 23.23 1.58
C GLU A 3 11.28 22.86 1.61
N ALA A 4 12.10 23.69 0.97
CA ALA A 4 13.55 23.53 0.97
C ALA A 4 14.08 23.36 2.40
N ALA A 5 14.90 22.34 2.60
CA ALA A 5 15.47 22.03 3.91
C ALA A 5 16.33 23.20 4.41
N ASN A 6 16.02 23.72 5.60
CA ASN A 6 17.00 24.53 6.32
C ASN A 6 18.08 23.58 6.85
N LYS A 7 19.26 23.61 6.21
CA LYS A 7 20.39 22.71 6.52
C LYS A 7 21.05 23.03 7.86
N ASP A 8 20.69 24.15 8.46
CA ASP A 8 21.31 24.71 9.66
C ASP A 8 20.55 24.30 10.95
N LEU A 9 19.43 23.58 10.80
CA LEU A 9 18.58 23.14 11.90
C LEU A 9 18.42 21.61 11.84
N GLY A 10 18.97 20.91 12.82
CA GLY A 10 18.88 19.44 12.88
C GLY A 10 19.58 18.86 14.09
N TYR A 11 19.40 17.55 14.28
CA TYR A 11 20.06 16.75 15.31
C TYR A 11 20.90 15.64 14.68
N PRO A 12 22.03 15.23 15.30
CA PRO A 12 22.67 15.87 16.48
C PRO A 12 23.08 17.32 16.19
N LYS A 13 23.62 18.13 17.09
CA LYS A 13 24.07 19.49 16.72
C LYS A 13 25.48 19.41 16.11
N THR A 14 25.71 19.98 14.93
CA THR A 14 27.08 20.21 14.43
C THR A 14 27.79 21.24 15.33
N GLN A 15 29.13 21.26 15.34
CA GLN A 15 29.88 22.11 16.28
C GLN A 15 29.41 23.58 16.21
N ILE A 16 28.98 24.09 17.36
CA ILE A 16 28.33 25.39 17.49
C ILE A 16 29.41 26.45 17.70
N THR A 17 29.74 27.23 16.69
CA THR A 17 30.16 28.61 16.93
C THR A 17 28.99 29.53 16.56
N PRO A 18 28.72 30.61 17.34
CA PRO A 18 27.56 31.47 17.13
C PRO A 18 27.48 32.15 15.76
N GLU A 19 28.56 32.08 14.98
CA GLU A 19 28.76 32.85 13.75
C GLU A 19 28.75 31.98 12.48
N ASN A 20 28.93 30.66 12.58
CA ASN A 20 28.95 29.74 11.42
C ASN A 20 28.31 28.38 11.78
N ILE A 21 27.05 28.18 11.40
CA ILE A 21 26.47 26.83 11.38
C ILE A 21 26.99 26.14 10.13
N GLU A 22 27.93 25.21 10.30
CA GLU A 22 28.45 24.43 9.18
C GLU A 22 27.40 23.40 8.72
N PRO A 23 27.13 23.30 7.39
CA PRO A 23 26.21 22.32 6.84
C PRO A 23 26.64 20.90 7.20
N TRP A 24 25.65 20.01 7.30
CA TRP A 24 25.90 18.58 7.53
C TRP A 24 26.88 17.99 6.50
N PRO A 25 28.00 17.38 6.95
CA PRO A 25 28.93 16.73 6.05
C PRO A 25 28.23 15.58 5.35
N LYS A 26 28.29 15.57 4.02
CA LYS A 26 27.72 14.50 3.19
C LYS A 26 28.66 13.27 3.23
N PRO A 27 28.12 12.05 3.11
CA PRO A 27 26.70 11.69 3.08
C PRO A 27 26.06 11.64 4.47
N PHE A 28 24.79 12.04 4.58
CA PHE A 28 23.99 11.88 5.81
C PHE A 28 22.64 11.20 5.49
N ILE A 29 22.08 10.51 6.48
CA ILE A 29 20.73 9.97 6.43
C ILE A 29 19.81 10.97 7.12
N LEU A 30 18.74 11.37 6.43
CA LEU A 30 17.82 12.38 6.96
C LEU A 30 16.54 11.73 7.50
N MET A 31 16.25 11.97 8.78
CA MET A 31 14.98 11.57 9.38
C MET A 31 13.94 12.70 9.28
N ILE A 32 12.72 12.40 8.84
CA ILE A 32 11.66 13.40 8.59
C ILE A 32 10.31 12.87 9.05
N ASP A 33 9.50 13.70 9.70
CA ASP A 33 8.12 13.33 10.06
C ASP A 33 7.20 13.14 8.85
N ARG A 34 6.29 12.16 8.96
CA ARG A 34 5.15 11.97 8.05
C ARG A 34 4.16 13.14 8.13
N GLY A 35 3.41 13.38 7.04
CA GLY A 35 2.36 14.41 6.97
C GLY A 35 2.75 15.69 6.21
N ASN A 36 1.86 16.69 6.17
CA ASN A 36 1.97 17.99 5.49
C ASN A 36 2.09 17.99 3.95
N CYS A 37 2.74 17.00 3.34
CA CYS A 37 2.88 16.84 1.89
C CYS A 37 3.22 15.40 1.53
N THR A 38 3.27 15.09 0.24
CA THR A 38 3.56 13.76 -0.30
C THR A 38 4.98 13.30 0.04
N MET A 39 5.17 11.98 0.11
CA MET A 39 6.48 11.39 0.37
C MET A 39 7.47 11.72 -0.74
N ALA A 40 7.03 11.70 -2.00
CA ALA A 40 7.82 12.11 -3.15
C ALA A 40 8.42 13.51 -2.97
N THR A 41 7.60 14.48 -2.57
CA THR A 41 8.05 15.85 -2.30
C THR A 41 9.12 15.91 -1.21
N LYS A 42 8.92 15.19 -0.09
CA LYS A 42 9.89 15.15 1.02
C LYS A 42 11.23 14.56 0.58
N VAL A 43 11.21 13.43 -0.11
CA VAL A 43 12.41 12.71 -0.51
C VAL A 43 13.17 13.49 -1.59
N ARG A 44 12.47 14.09 -2.56
CA ARG A 44 13.06 14.99 -3.56
C ARG A 44 13.78 16.17 -2.92
N ASN A 45 13.13 16.84 -1.97
CA ASN A 45 13.77 17.93 -1.22
C ASN A 45 15.01 17.45 -0.45
N ALA A 46 14.99 16.21 0.05
CA ALA A 46 16.12 15.64 0.80
C ALA A 46 17.30 15.34 -0.10
N GLN A 47 17.02 14.78 -1.27
CA GLN A 47 17.99 14.56 -2.32
C GLN A 47 18.66 15.86 -2.75
N LEU A 48 17.87 16.92 -3.00
CA LEU A 48 18.39 18.25 -3.33
C LEU A 48 19.21 18.86 -2.18
N ALA A 49 18.86 18.56 -0.93
CA ALA A 49 19.65 18.95 0.22
C ALA A 49 21.00 18.20 0.30
N GLY A 50 21.10 17.02 -0.32
CA GLY A 50 22.27 16.16 -0.38
C GLY A 50 22.25 14.99 0.60
N ALA A 51 21.08 14.63 1.11
CA ALA A 51 20.90 13.39 1.87
C ALA A 51 21.22 12.19 0.98
N ALA A 52 21.84 11.16 1.56
CA ALA A 52 22.11 9.90 0.88
C ALA A 52 20.96 8.89 1.03
N ALA A 53 20.12 9.08 2.05
CA ALA A 53 18.91 8.30 2.27
C ALA A 53 17.92 9.10 3.14
N VAL A 54 16.66 8.68 3.14
CA VAL A 54 15.61 9.27 3.99
C VAL A 54 14.93 8.19 4.83
N VAL A 55 14.74 8.50 6.12
CA VAL A 55 13.85 7.74 7.00
C VAL A 55 12.67 8.61 7.37
N ILE A 56 11.48 8.17 6.99
CA ILE A 56 10.23 8.85 7.29
C ILE A 56 9.73 8.27 8.61
N ALA A 57 9.51 9.12 9.61
CA ALA A 57 8.94 8.76 10.89
C ALA A 57 7.41 8.70 10.77
N ASP A 58 6.82 7.52 10.98
CA ASP A 58 5.38 7.40 11.00
C ASP A 58 4.78 8.13 12.23
N ASP A 59 3.61 8.72 12.04
CA ASP A 59 2.89 9.52 13.03
C ASP A 59 1.72 8.77 13.68
N ARG A 60 1.44 7.53 13.24
CA ARG A 60 0.29 6.74 13.68
C ARG A 60 0.66 5.31 14.08
N CYS A 61 -0.03 4.81 15.10
CA CYS A 61 0.01 3.39 15.47
C CYS A 61 -0.92 2.57 14.56
N VAL A 62 -0.56 1.30 14.34
CA VAL A 62 -1.49 0.31 13.79
C VAL A 62 -2.52 -0.04 14.87
N CYS A 63 -3.81 -0.14 14.51
CA CYS A 63 -4.90 -0.36 15.47
C CYS A 63 -4.74 -1.64 16.30
N ASP A 64 -4.13 -2.68 15.73
CA ASP A 64 -3.88 -3.96 16.41
C ASP A 64 -2.68 -3.91 17.38
N ASP A 65 -1.84 -2.89 17.29
CA ASP A 65 -0.70 -2.69 18.21
C ASP A 65 -1.16 -1.97 19.48
N THR A 66 -1.74 -2.74 20.40
CA THR A 66 -2.21 -2.24 21.70
C THR A 66 -1.12 -1.56 22.53
N GLN A 67 0.14 -1.99 22.42
CA GLN A 67 1.25 -1.40 23.18
C GLN A 67 1.58 0.00 22.66
N CYS A 68 1.64 0.16 21.34
CA CYS A 68 1.79 1.46 20.70
C CYS A 68 0.66 2.41 21.09
N MET A 69 -0.58 1.92 21.02
CA MET A 69 -1.77 2.71 21.33
C MET A 69 -1.78 3.21 22.78
N VAL A 70 -1.39 2.37 23.75
CA VAL A 70 -1.28 2.75 25.16
C VAL A 70 -0.14 3.76 25.38
N LYS A 71 1.02 3.52 24.77
CA LYS A 71 2.22 4.35 24.97
C LYS A 71 2.08 5.75 24.38
N TYR A 72 1.43 5.87 23.23
CA TYR A 72 1.34 7.13 22.49
C TYR A 72 -0.06 7.73 22.43
N THR A 73 -1.03 7.13 23.12
CA THR A 73 -2.40 7.64 23.34
C THR A 73 -3.06 8.13 22.05
N ALA A 74 -2.84 7.42 20.94
CA ALA A 74 -3.29 7.86 19.64
C ALA A 74 -4.82 7.82 19.58
N GLN A 75 -5.46 8.99 19.47
CA GLN A 75 -6.93 9.10 19.29
C GLN A 75 -7.38 8.50 17.96
N THR A 76 -6.46 8.35 17.00
CA THR A 76 -6.70 7.75 15.69
C THR A 76 -5.57 6.78 15.36
N CYS A 77 -5.93 5.60 14.86
CA CYS A 77 -5.01 4.55 14.43
C CYS A 77 -5.24 4.21 12.95
N GLN A 78 -4.26 3.56 12.33
CA GLN A 78 -4.37 3.05 10.96
C GLN A 78 -4.57 1.53 10.99
N SER A 79 -5.31 0.98 10.02
CA SER A 79 -5.62 -0.45 9.97
C SER A 79 -4.39 -1.32 9.74
N GLU A 80 -3.42 -0.82 8.97
CA GLU A 80 -2.19 -1.52 8.61
C GLU A 80 -1.03 -0.54 8.42
N PHE A 81 0.20 -1.06 8.38
CA PHE A 81 1.37 -0.24 8.08
C PHE A 81 1.32 0.24 6.63
N PRO A 82 1.35 1.55 6.38
CA PRO A 82 1.02 2.07 5.07
C PRO A 82 2.18 1.83 4.09
N PRO A 83 1.88 1.45 2.83
CA PRO A 83 2.88 1.46 1.79
C PRO A 83 3.37 2.89 1.53
N ILE A 84 4.64 3.03 1.15
CA ILE A 84 5.17 4.30 0.63
C ILE A 84 4.58 4.49 -0.76
N THR A 85 3.49 5.25 -0.85
CA THR A 85 2.81 5.55 -2.13
C THR A 85 3.27 6.88 -2.68
N GLY A 86 3.59 6.87 -3.97
CA GLY A 86 3.83 8.07 -4.75
C GLY A 86 2.58 8.88 -5.08
N ASP A 87 2.78 10.13 -5.50
CA ASP A 87 1.82 10.97 -6.21
C ASP A 87 1.97 10.91 -7.74
N GLY A 88 2.87 10.06 -8.25
CA GLY A 88 3.13 9.86 -9.67
C GLY A 88 4.22 10.76 -10.23
N SER A 89 4.96 11.46 -9.36
CA SER A 89 6.08 12.32 -9.75
C SER A 89 7.46 11.72 -9.48
N GLU A 90 7.56 10.46 -9.04
CA GLU A 90 8.76 9.91 -8.37
C GLU A 90 9.96 9.61 -9.28
N ASP A 91 9.84 9.80 -10.60
CA ASP A 91 10.85 9.39 -11.59
C ASP A 91 12.25 10.02 -11.37
N ASP A 92 12.33 11.15 -10.68
CA ASP A 92 13.57 11.87 -10.38
C ASP A 92 14.19 11.53 -9.02
N ILE A 93 13.55 10.65 -8.23
CA ILE A 93 14.02 10.23 -6.91
C ILE A 93 14.95 9.02 -7.04
N SER A 94 16.17 9.16 -6.55
CA SER A 94 17.24 8.16 -6.66
C SER A 94 17.81 7.68 -5.32
N ILE A 95 17.50 8.38 -4.23
CA ILE A 95 17.96 7.99 -2.90
C ILE A 95 16.98 7.00 -2.24
N PRO A 96 17.48 5.99 -1.51
CA PRO A 96 16.64 5.06 -0.78
C PRO A 96 15.81 5.77 0.28
N SER A 97 14.55 5.37 0.40
CA SER A 97 13.60 5.93 1.38
C SER A 97 12.84 4.82 2.11
N PHE A 98 12.78 4.93 3.43
CA PHE A 98 12.15 3.95 4.31
C PHE A 98 11.13 4.63 5.21
N LEU A 99 10.04 3.95 5.53
CA LEU A 99 9.10 4.37 6.57
C LEU A 99 9.43 3.57 7.83
N LEU A 100 9.60 4.25 8.94
CA LEU A 100 9.86 3.66 10.25
C LEU A 100 8.59 3.80 11.10
N ASN A 101 8.17 2.70 11.76
CA ASN A 101 7.01 2.74 12.63
C ASN A 101 7.22 3.76 13.76
N ILE A 102 6.12 4.26 14.32
CA ILE A 102 6.13 5.32 15.35
C ILE A 102 6.90 4.93 16.62
N VAL A 103 6.95 3.65 16.99
CA VAL A 103 7.64 3.19 18.20
C VAL A 103 9.14 3.38 18.07
N ASP A 104 9.71 2.86 17.00
CA ASP A 104 11.14 2.94 16.68
C ASP A 104 11.52 4.36 16.30
N ALA A 105 10.64 5.06 15.56
CA ALA A 105 10.89 6.44 15.16
C ALA A 105 11.01 7.38 16.36
N LYS A 106 10.11 7.29 17.34
CA LYS A 106 10.21 8.10 18.56
C LYS A 106 11.45 7.77 19.38
N ALA A 107 11.79 6.49 19.52
CA ALA A 107 13.02 6.10 20.21
C ALA A 107 14.27 6.69 19.53
N ALA A 108 14.30 6.71 18.18
CA ALA A 108 15.37 7.33 17.43
C ALA A 108 15.39 8.87 17.61
N ILE A 109 14.24 9.54 17.50
CA ILE A 109 14.11 10.98 17.71
C ILE A 109 14.56 11.37 19.12
N ASP A 110 14.16 10.62 20.15
CA ASP A 110 14.54 10.89 21.55
C ASP A 110 16.07 10.79 21.71
N SER A 111 16.71 9.80 21.09
CA SER A 111 18.17 9.65 21.11
C SER A 111 18.88 10.79 20.36
N LEU A 112 18.39 11.18 19.18
CA LEU A 112 18.97 12.26 18.37
C LEU A 112 18.83 13.62 19.08
N THR A 113 17.67 13.90 19.68
CA THR A 113 17.39 15.15 20.41
C THR A 113 18.19 15.25 21.71
N ALA A 114 18.51 14.12 22.35
CA ALA A 114 19.48 14.04 23.44
C ALA A 114 20.94 14.21 22.98
N ASN A 115 21.19 14.44 21.69
CA ASN A 115 22.50 14.62 21.09
C ASN A 115 23.42 13.38 21.17
N ASN A 116 22.83 12.18 21.27
CA ASN A 116 23.58 10.94 21.24
C ASN A 116 23.95 10.57 19.79
N PRO A 117 25.19 10.07 19.56
CA PRO A 117 25.55 9.59 18.23
C PRO A 117 24.71 8.36 17.88
N MET A 118 24.20 8.33 16.65
CA MET A 118 23.42 7.22 16.11
C MET A 118 24.02 6.78 14.79
N GLN A 119 24.18 5.47 14.63
CA GLN A 119 24.54 4.85 13.37
C GLN A 119 23.32 4.11 12.84
N MET A 120 23.09 4.23 11.54
CA MET A 120 22.02 3.55 10.85
C MET A 120 22.58 2.86 9.62
N GLU A 121 22.19 1.61 9.44
CA GLU A 121 22.50 0.80 8.27
C GLU A 121 21.19 0.49 7.55
N LEU A 122 21.14 0.75 6.25
CA LEU A 122 20.00 0.47 5.41
C LEU A 122 20.37 -0.68 4.49
N THR A 123 19.70 -1.82 4.67
CA THR A 123 19.85 -2.99 3.81
C THR A 123 18.52 -3.30 3.17
N TRP A 124 18.54 -3.60 1.86
CA TRP A 124 17.37 -4.18 1.23
C TRP A 124 17.21 -5.59 1.78
N GLY A 125 16.17 -5.78 2.58
CA GLY A 125 15.80 -7.11 3.03
C GLY A 125 15.53 -7.96 1.80
N SER A 126 16.44 -8.89 1.50
CA SER A 126 16.03 -10.05 0.73
C SER A 126 15.22 -10.91 1.69
N SER A 127 13.90 -10.84 1.61
CA SER A 127 13.14 -12.05 1.83
C SER A 127 13.48 -12.95 0.65
N ALA A 128 14.69 -13.54 0.67
CA ALA A 128 15.04 -14.65 -0.20
C ALA A 128 14.24 -15.86 0.26
N SER A 129 12.91 -15.76 0.17
CA SER A 129 12.11 -16.95 0.01
C SER A 129 12.64 -17.60 -1.27
N SER A 130 12.92 -18.90 -1.20
CA SER A 130 13.15 -19.72 -2.40
C SER A 130 11.99 -19.66 -3.41
N ARG A 131 10.89 -18.99 -3.03
CA ARG A 131 9.64 -18.85 -3.79
C ARG A 131 9.28 -17.37 -3.96
N VAL A 132 9.00 -16.98 -5.20
CA VAL A 132 8.49 -15.66 -5.57
C VAL A 132 6.98 -15.61 -5.30
N GLU A 133 6.55 -14.75 -4.39
CA GLU A 133 5.13 -14.48 -4.21
C GLU A 133 4.68 -13.38 -5.16
N TYR A 134 3.58 -13.60 -5.88
CA TYR A 134 2.99 -12.59 -6.74
C TYR A 134 1.48 -12.60 -6.65
N ALA A 135 0.88 -11.41 -6.74
CA ALA A 135 -0.55 -11.23 -6.59
C ALA A 135 -1.10 -10.39 -7.75
N ILE A 136 -2.32 -10.72 -8.21
CA ILE A 136 -2.99 -9.99 -9.29
C ILE A 136 -4.35 -9.53 -8.80
N TRP A 137 -4.56 -8.21 -8.84
CA TRP A 137 -5.88 -7.60 -8.70
C TRP A 137 -6.56 -7.56 -10.07
N SER A 138 -7.68 -8.24 -10.19
CA SER A 138 -8.40 -8.35 -11.45
C SER A 138 -9.91 -8.16 -11.28
N GLY A 139 -10.53 -7.55 -12.29
CA GLY A 139 -11.97 -7.58 -12.46
C GLY A 139 -12.42 -8.87 -13.15
N VAL A 140 -13.70 -9.18 -13.05
CA VAL A 140 -14.29 -10.32 -13.79
C VAL A 140 -14.53 -10.01 -15.26
N HIS A 141 -14.55 -8.73 -15.63
CA HIS A 141 -14.80 -8.22 -16.98
C HIS A 141 -13.53 -7.64 -17.62
N GLY A 142 -13.45 -7.70 -18.94
CA GLY A 142 -12.39 -7.07 -19.73
C GLY A 142 -11.54 -8.07 -20.51
N THR A 143 -11.45 -7.84 -21.83
CA THR A 143 -10.69 -8.67 -22.76
C THR A 143 -9.19 -8.62 -22.46
N HIS A 144 -8.64 -7.42 -22.21
CA HIS A 144 -7.22 -7.24 -21.90
C HIS A 144 -6.75 -8.00 -20.66
N GLY A 145 -7.53 -7.96 -19.57
CA GLY A 145 -7.23 -8.70 -18.35
C GLY A 145 -7.30 -10.22 -18.57
N THR A 146 -8.27 -10.67 -19.36
CA THR A 146 -8.43 -12.08 -19.70
C THR A 146 -7.24 -12.59 -20.53
N ASP A 147 -6.77 -11.81 -21.49
CA ASP A 147 -5.64 -12.20 -22.34
C ASP A 147 -4.32 -12.22 -21.54
N PHE A 148 -4.13 -11.28 -20.62
CA PHE A 148 -3.00 -11.32 -19.69
C PHE A 148 -3.03 -12.57 -18.79
N LEU A 149 -4.19 -12.92 -18.22
CA LEU A 149 -4.32 -14.11 -17.38
C LEU A 149 -4.06 -15.41 -18.17
N LYS A 150 -4.44 -15.46 -19.45
CA LYS A 150 -4.08 -16.59 -20.34
C LYS A 150 -2.59 -16.65 -20.60
N LEU A 151 -1.95 -15.51 -20.83
CA LEU A 151 -0.51 -15.43 -21.08
C LEU A 151 0.29 -15.89 -19.85
N ILE A 152 -0.07 -15.38 -18.66
CA ILE A 152 0.67 -15.68 -17.43
C ILE A 152 0.51 -17.13 -16.98
N LYS A 153 -0.55 -17.84 -17.41
CA LYS A 153 -0.71 -19.28 -17.15
C LYS A 153 0.55 -20.07 -17.49
N HIS A 154 1.14 -19.83 -18.68
CA HIS A 154 2.33 -20.55 -19.11
C HIS A 154 3.54 -20.25 -18.23
N VAL A 155 3.65 -19.00 -17.77
CA VAL A 155 4.72 -18.56 -16.86
C VAL A 155 4.54 -19.19 -15.49
N ALA A 156 3.32 -19.19 -14.94
CA ALA A 156 2.99 -19.78 -13.63
C ALA A 156 3.32 -21.27 -13.58
N VAL A 157 2.92 -22.03 -14.62
CA VAL A 157 3.26 -23.46 -14.74
C VAL A 157 4.77 -23.68 -14.86
N GLY A 158 5.48 -22.82 -15.61
CA GLY A 158 6.94 -22.90 -15.75
C GLY A 158 7.70 -22.55 -14.48
N LEU A 159 7.16 -21.66 -13.65
CA LEU A 159 7.74 -21.29 -12.36
C LEU A 159 7.55 -22.41 -11.31
N GLY A 160 6.49 -23.21 -11.43
CA GLY A 160 6.30 -24.38 -10.57
C GLY A 160 6.26 -24.00 -9.09
N ASP A 161 6.99 -24.74 -8.28
CA ASP A 161 7.11 -24.52 -6.84
C ASP A 161 7.97 -23.30 -6.46
N ARG A 162 8.58 -22.62 -7.44
CA ARG A 162 9.38 -21.40 -7.23
C ARG A 162 8.54 -20.14 -7.22
N ALA A 163 7.23 -20.23 -7.42
CA ALA A 163 6.34 -19.10 -7.27
C ALA A 163 5.01 -19.49 -6.63
N VAL A 164 4.40 -18.54 -5.92
CA VAL A 164 3.08 -18.70 -5.33
C VAL A 164 2.20 -17.54 -5.80
N PHE A 165 1.15 -17.87 -6.53
CA PHE A 165 0.16 -16.90 -6.97
C PHE A 165 -0.88 -16.63 -5.87
N THR A 166 -1.36 -15.38 -5.75
CA THR A 166 -2.58 -15.05 -4.99
C THR A 166 -3.52 -14.16 -5.81
N PRO A 167 -4.74 -14.60 -6.15
CA PRO A 167 -5.71 -13.77 -6.85
C PRO A 167 -6.46 -12.82 -5.91
N HIS A 168 -6.59 -11.57 -6.31
CA HIS A 168 -7.48 -10.60 -5.69
C HIS A 168 -8.55 -10.14 -6.68
N MET A 169 -9.81 -10.14 -6.25
CA MET A 169 -10.93 -9.69 -7.06
C MET A 169 -11.27 -8.24 -6.74
N TYR A 170 -11.48 -7.43 -7.77
CA TYR A 170 -11.89 -6.04 -7.61
C TYR A 170 -13.37 -5.95 -7.21
N ILE A 171 -13.61 -5.76 -5.91
CA ILE A 171 -14.91 -5.48 -5.30
C ILE A 171 -14.75 -4.34 -4.30
N PHE A 172 -15.83 -3.65 -3.96
CA PHE A 172 -15.79 -2.55 -2.98
C PHE A 172 -16.82 -2.75 -1.86
N SER A 173 -16.57 -2.12 -0.71
CA SER A 173 -17.52 -2.11 0.41
C SER A 173 -18.78 -1.35 0.03
N GLY A 174 -19.94 -1.89 0.39
CA GLY A 174 -21.21 -1.19 0.25
C GLY A 174 -21.42 -0.03 1.21
N ASP A 175 -20.53 0.20 2.18
CA ASP A 175 -20.56 1.41 3.01
C ASP A 175 -20.46 2.67 2.15
N ARG A 176 -19.77 2.58 1.00
CA ARG A 176 -19.64 3.68 0.03
C ARG A 176 -20.99 4.08 -0.59
N TYR A 177 -21.94 3.14 -0.67
CA TYR A 177 -23.25 3.33 -1.31
C TYR A 177 -24.40 3.31 -0.30
N ASP A 178 -24.08 3.36 1.00
CA ASP A 178 -25.05 3.23 2.09
C ASP A 178 -25.88 1.94 2.01
N CYS A 179 -25.30 0.87 1.46
CA CYS A 179 -26.00 -0.41 1.26
C CYS A 179 -25.91 -1.36 2.46
N THR A 180 -25.07 -1.07 3.44
CA THR A 180 -24.92 -1.86 4.68
C THR A 180 -25.95 -1.47 5.75
N LYS A 181 -26.69 -0.38 5.55
CA LYS A 181 -27.76 0.06 6.45
C LYS A 181 -29.09 -0.57 6.04
N HIS A 182 -29.44 -1.67 6.71
CA HIS A 182 -30.62 -2.49 6.41
C HIS A 182 -32.00 -1.80 6.55
N GLU A 183 -32.05 -0.58 7.08
CA GLU A 183 -33.30 0.10 7.47
C GLU A 183 -33.83 1.07 6.39
N ARG A 184 -33.12 1.23 5.28
CA ARG A 184 -33.46 2.18 4.22
C ARG A 184 -34.15 1.49 3.05
N GLU A 185 -35.46 1.71 2.91
CA GLU A 185 -36.24 1.22 1.77
C GLU A 185 -35.94 2.02 0.48
N ASP A 186 -35.45 3.26 0.60
CA ASP A 186 -35.27 4.20 -0.51
C ASP A 186 -34.17 3.81 -1.50
N ASN A 187 -33.17 3.03 -1.09
CA ASN A 187 -32.07 2.56 -1.94
C ASN A 187 -32.01 1.03 -2.11
N ARG A 188 -33.01 0.30 -1.62
CA ARG A 188 -32.99 -1.17 -1.52
C ARG A 188 -32.82 -1.85 -2.88
N GLU A 189 -33.59 -1.43 -3.90
CA GLU A 189 -33.51 -2.01 -5.24
C GLU A 189 -32.12 -1.81 -5.86
N THR A 190 -31.54 -0.62 -5.68
CA THR A 190 -30.19 -0.31 -6.17
C THR A 190 -29.13 -1.14 -5.44
N CYS A 191 -29.23 -1.28 -4.13
CA CYS A 191 -28.31 -2.10 -3.35
C CYS A 191 -28.44 -3.60 -3.68
N ASP A 192 -29.65 -4.10 -3.90
CA ASP A 192 -29.88 -5.49 -4.30
C ASP A 192 -29.32 -5.77 -5.72
N ALA A 193 -29.34 -4.77 -6.62
CA ALA A 193 -28.76 -4.89 -7.95
C ALA A 193 -27.21 -4.89 -7.93
N LEU A 194 -26.60 -4.06 -7.08
CA LEU A 194 -25.16 -3.82 -7.05
C LEU A 194 -24.39 -4.73 -6.08
N CYS A 195 -25.05 -5.23 -5.04
CA CYS A 195 -24.39 -5.82 -3.88
C CYS A 195 -24.87 -7.22 -3.53
N THR A 196 -24.09 -7.90 -2.69
CA THR A 196 -24.41 -9.21 -2.10
C THR A 196 -24.12 -9.21 -0.61
N ASN A 197 -24.51 -10.28 0.09
CA ASN A 197 -24.28 -10.47 1.52
C ASN A 197 -24.79 -9.29 2.36
N GLY A 198 -26.07 -8.94 2.17
CA GLY A 198 -26.69 -7.83 2.88
C GLY A 198 -26.06 -6.46 2.60
N GLY A 199 -25.60 -6.25 1.37
CA GLY A 199 -24.98 -4.97 0.97
C GLY A 199 -23.51 -4.82 1.33
N ARG A 200 -22.85 -5.84 1.91
CA ARG A 200 -21.44 -5.73 2.32
C ARG A 200 -20.47 -5.65 1.14
N TYR A 201 -20.72 -6.45 0.10
CA TYR A 201 -19.81 -6.59 -1.04
C TYR A 201 -20.53 -6.16 -2.31
N CYS A 202 -19.97 -5.15 -2.98
CA CYS A 202 -20.61 -4.53 -4.13
C CYS A 202 -19.65 -4.44 -5.33
N SER A 203 -20.25 -4.30 -6.50
CA SER A 203 -19.56 -3.91 -7.72
C SER A 203 -20.45 -2.99 -8.56
N ASN A 204 -19.88 -2.35 -9.59
CA ASN A 204 -20.66 -1.53 -10.50
C ASN A 204 -21.33 -2.41 -11.55
N ASP A 205 -22.41 -1.90 -12.17
CA ASP A 205 -22.98 -2.53 -13.35
C ASP A 205 -22.03 -2.39 -14.55
N HIS A 206 -21.97 -3.45 -15.35
CA HIS A 206 -21.13 -3.51 -16.55
C HIS A 206 -22.01 -3.73 -17.78
N HIS A 207 -21.81 -2.89 -18.79
CA HIS A 207 -22.50 -3.01 -20.08
C HIS A 207 -21.55 -3.69 -21.07
N VAL A 208 -21.89 -4.92 -21.45
CA VAL A 208 -21.03 -5.75 -22.30
C VAL A 208 -21.72 -5.95 -23.65
N PRO A 209 -21.01 -5.86 -24.78
CA PRO A 209 -21.60 -6.15 -26.09
C PRO A 209 -22.18 -7.57 -26.15
N ASP A 210 -23.39 -7.72 -26.68
CA ASP A 210 -24.08 -9.02 -26.76
C ASP A 210 -23.74 -9.85 -28.00
N GLY A 211 -22.86 -9.33 -28.87
CA GLY A 211 -22.48 -9.94 -30.14
C GLY A 211 -23.55 -9.86 -31.25
N LYS A 212 -24.68 -9.16 -30.99
CA LYS A 212 -25.80 -8.94 -31.93
C LYS A 212 -26.04 -7.46 -32.22
N GLY A 213 -25.11 -6.59 -31.84
CA GLY A 213 -25.20 -5.14 -32.01
C GLY A 213 -25.91 -4.43 -30.84
N GLY A 214 -26.21 -5.14 -29.75
CA GLY A 214 -26.75 -4.59 -28.52
C GLY A 214 -25.78 -4.72 -27.34
N PHE A 215 -26.29 -4.41 -26.15
CA PHE A 215 -25.56 -4.56 -24.88
C PHE A 215 -26.39 -5.39 -23.91
N VAL A 216 -25.71 -6.23 -23.14
CA VAL A 216 -26.26 -6.88 -21.96
C VAL A 216 -25.68 -6.20 -20.72
N THR A 217 -26.54 -5.89 -19.76
CA THR A 217 -26.11 -5.40 -18.45
C THR A 217 -25.83 -6.58 -17.54
N ILE A 218 -24.60 -6.66 -17.06
CA ILE A 218 -24.20 -7.55 -15.97
C ILE A 218 -24.24 -6.73 -14.69
N THR A 219 -25.05 -7.13 -13.74
CA THR A 219 -25.24 -6.34 -12.53
C THR A 219 -24.02 -6.41 -11.61
N GLY A 220 -23.86 -5.42 -10.73
CA GLY A 220 -22.84 -5.44 -9.69
C GLY A 220 -22.92 -6.71 -8.82
N ALA A 221 -24.12 -7.14 -8.43
CA ALA A 221 -24.31 -8.35 -7.65
C ALA A 221 -23.88 -9.63 -8.41
N GLN A 222 -24.11 -9.69 -9.73
CA GLN A 222 -23.61 -10.79 -10.57
C GLN A 222 -22.08 -10.79 -10.64
N THR A 223 -21.48 -9.60 -10.77
CA THR A 223 -20.04 -9.39 -10.77
C THR A 223 -19.41 -9.88 -9.46
N VAL A 224 -20.00 -9.55 -8.31
CA VAL A 224 -19.53 -10.02 -7.00
C VAL A 224 -19.68 -11.54 -6.84
N LYS A 225 -20.80 -12.12 -7.31
CA LYS A 225 -21.00 -13.58 -7.29
C LYS A 225 -19.94 -14.31 -8.12
N GLU A 226 -19.61 -13.79 -9.31
CA GLU A 226 -18.58 -14.37 -10.15
C GLU A 226 -17.17 -14.22 -9.53
N SER A 227 -16.88 -13.07 -8.93
CA SER A 227 -15.65 -12.86 -8.15
C SER A 227 -15.52 -13.89 -7.02
N LEU A 228 -16.60 -14.12 -6.27
CA LEU A 228 -16.64 -15.14 -5.21
C LEU A 228 -16.42 -16.54 -5.77
N ARG A 229 -17.07 -16.88 -6.90
CA ARG A 229 -16.88 -18.17 -7.57
C ARG A 229 -15.41 -18.42 -7.95
N ARG A 230 -14.72 -17.41 -8.51
CA ARG A 230 -13.29 -17.50 -8.85
C ARG A 230 -12.41 -17.68 -7.62
N LEU A 231 -12.69 -16.96 -6.53
CA LEU A 231 -12.00 -17.15 -5.26
C LEU A 231 -12.25 -18.55 -4.66
N CYS A 232 -13.46 -19.07 -4.74
CA CYS A 232 -13.76 -20.44 -4.30
C CYS A 232 -13.01 -21.49 -5.13
N ILE A 233 -12.92 -21.31 -6.46
CA ILE A 233 -12.11 -22.18 -7.31
C ILE A 233 -10.64 -22.12 -6.88
N TRP A 234 -10.12 -20.92 -6.64
CA TRP A 234 -8.75 -20.75 -6.15
C TRP A 234 -8.52 -21.46 -4.82
N GLU A 235 -9.42 -21.26 -3.84
CA GLU A 235 -9.33 -21.86 -2.52
C GLU A 235 -9.30 -23.39 -2.57
N HIS A 236 -10.08 -24.02 -3.46
CA HIS A 236 -10.16 -25.47 -3.58
C HIS A 236 -9.07 -26.09 -4.45
N TYR A 237 -8.63 -25.38 -5.50
CA TYR A 237 -7.80 -25.99 -6.55
C TYR A 237 -6.41 -25.37 -6.68
N GLY A 238 -6.21 -24.10 -6.34
CA GLY A 238 -4.95 -23.39 -6.56
C GLY A 238 -4.16 -23.02 -5.31
N LYS A 239 -4.80 -22.91 -4.15
CA LYS A 239 -4.12 -22.51 -2.91
C LYS A 239 -3.07 -23.51 -2.42
N ILE A 240 -3.24 -24.79 -2.75
CA ILE A 240 -2.37 -25.87 -2.27
C ILE A 240 -0.99 -25.80 -2.93
N ASP A 241 -0.95 -25.57 -4.25
CA ASP A 241 0.27 -25.57 -5.04
C ASP A 241 0.73 -24.15 -5.46
N GLY A 242 -0.14 -23.15 -5.28
CA GLY A 242 0.10 -21.78 -5.74
C GLY A 242 -0.04 -21.62 -7.26
N ILE A 243 -0.63 -22.59 -7.97
CA ILE A 243 -0.73 -22.60 -9.44
C ILE A 243 -2.13 -22.98 -9.92
N GLY A 244 -2.74 -24.04 -9.38
CA GLY A 244 -4.06 -24.54 -9.80
C GLY A 244 -4.06 -25.59 -10.90
N VAL A 245 -3.01 -26.41 -11.00
CA VAL A 245 -2.89 -27.50 -12.01
C VAL A 245 -3.43 -28.81 -11.40
N PRO A 246 -4.11 -29.70 -12.15
CA PRO A 246 -4.22 -29.79 -13.61
C PRO A 246 -5.52 -29.25 -14.23
N PHE A 247 -6.28 -28.43 -13.50
CA PHE A 247 -7.64 -28.05 -13.87
C PHE A 247 -7.67 -26.85 -14.85
#